data_AF-A0ABD2H960-F1
#
_entry.id   AF-A0ABD2H960-F1
#
_cell.length_a   1.000
_cell.length_b   1.000
_cell.length_c   1.000
_cell.angle_alpha   90.00
_cell.angle_beta   90.00
_cell.angle_gamma   90.00
#
_symmetry.space_group_name_H-M   'P 1'
#
loop_
_entity.id
_entity.type
_entity.pdbx_description
1 polymer ?
#
loop_
_entity_poly.entity_id
_entity_poly.type
_entity_poly.pdbx_seq_one_letter_code
_entity_poly.pdbx_strand_id
1 'polypeptide(L)'
;MDSRILCNFYRCTIESILTGCITAWYGSCIALNRKTLQRLVKTAQNITRTELPSMMEDLYSQRLRKKALRIIKDPHHPGHKLFRLLPSDRRYRSIRTKTTRLGDSFIPQAIRLFNVCASIT
;
A
#
# COMPACT_ATOMS: atom_id res chain seq x y z
N MET A 1 28.47 19.50 6.26
CA MET A 1 27.08 19.09 5.98
C MET A 1 26.60 18.24 7.13
N ASP A 2 25.54 18.63 7.83
CA ASP A 2 25.00 17.86 8.97
C ASP A 2 24.44 16.52 8.45
N SER A 3 24.95 15.42 8.99
CA SER A 3 24.54 14.04 8.63
C SER A 3 23.02 13.85 8.72
N ARG A 4 22.36 14.57 9.64
CA ARG A 4 20.90 14.52 9.83
C ARG A 4 20.12 15.11 8.65
N ILE A 5 20.64 16.19 8.05
CA ILE A 5 20.00 16.84 6.90
C ILE A 5 20.06 15.92 5.68
N LEU A 6 21.22 15.29 5.46
CA LEU A 6 21.41 14.34 4.36
C LEU A 6 20.52 13.10 4.51
N CYS A 7 20.45 12.54 5.72
CA CYS A 7 19.57 11.41 6.03
C CYS A 7 18.10 11.76 5.79
N ASN A 8 17.65 12.92 6.28
CA ASN A 8 16.27 13.37 6.07
C ASN A 8 15.94 13.62 4.60
N PHE A 9 16.88 14.18 3.82
CA PHE A 9 16.70 14.41 2.39
C PHE A 9 16.50 13.10 1.62
N TYR A 10 17.39 12.11 1.80
CA TYR A 10 17.27 10.82 1.13
C TYR A 10 16.02 10.08 1.58
N ARG A 11 15.74 10.08 2.89
CA ARG A 11 14.53 9.47 3.43
C ARG A 11 13.26 10.07 2.82
N CYS A 12 13.10 11.40 2.89
CA CYS A 12 11.93 12.08 2.33
C CYS A 12 11.80 11.88 0.81
N THR A 13 12.91 11.93 0.06
CA THR A 13 12.87 11.79 -1.40
C THR A 13 12.47 10.38 -1.81
N ILE A 14 13.09 9.36 -1.20
CA ILE A 14 12.78 7.96 -1.46
C ILE A 14 11.36 7.64 -1.02
N GLU A 15 10.94 8.08 0.17
CA GLU A 15 9.56 7.93 0.63
C GLU A 15 8.60 8.64 -0.32
N SER A 16 8.83 9.89 -0.73
CA SER A 16 7.94 10.63 -1.62
C SER A 16 7.74 9.93 -2.96
N ILE A 17 8.83 9.54 -3.62
CA ILE A 17 8.79 8.86 -4.92
C ILE A 17 8.08 7.50 -4.80
N LEU A 18 8.46 6.70 -3.80
CA LEU A 18 7.89 5.37 -3.63
C LEU A 18 6.43 5.41 -3.14
N THR A 19 6.05 6.43 -2.35
CA THR A 19 4.69 6.54 -1.81
C THR A 19 3.68 7.21 -2.75
N GLY A 20 4.13 8.05 -3.70
CA GLY A 20 3.27 8.93 -4.49
C GLY A 20 2.09 8.22 -5.17
N CYS A 21 2.32 7.03 -5.70
CA CYS A 21 1.28 6.21 -6.33
C CYS A 21 1.32 4.74 -5.92
N ILE A 22 1.87 4.41 -4.73
CA ILE A 22 2.10 3.02 -4.28
C ILE A 22 0.87 2.13 -4.38
N THR A 23 -0.33 2.66 -4.14
CA THR A 23 -1.60 1.92 -4.24
C THR A 23 -1.95 1.46 -5.66
N ALA A 24 -1.32 2.04 -6.68
CA ALA A 24 -1.59 1.74 -8.08
C ALA A 24 -0.64 0.67 -8.65
N TRP A 25 0.61 0.60 -8.18
CA TRP A 25 1.64 -0.27 -8.75
C TRP A 25 2.10 -1.39 -7.83
N TYR A 26 2.07 -1.20 -6.50
CA TYR A 26 2.66 -2.17 -5.56
C TYR A 26 1.93 -3.51 -5.54
N GLY A 27 0.61 -3.49 -5.70
CA GLY A 27 -0.19 -4.72 -5.83
C GLY A 27 0.24 -5.57 -7.02
N SER A 28 0.70 -4.95 -8.10
CA SER A 28 1.17 -5.60 -9.33
C SER A 28 2.66 -5.97 -9.31
N CYS A 29 3.38 -5.72 -8.20
CA CYS A 29 4.79 -6.07 -8.10
C CYS A 29 5.02 -7.58 -7.96
N ILE A 30 5.62 -8.16 -9.00
CA ILE A 30 6.21 -9.49 -8.95
C ILE A 30 7.46 -9.54 -8.07
N ALA A 31 7.91 -10.75 -7.72
CA ALA A 31 9.07 -10.97 -6.84
C ALA A 31 10.35 -10.24 -7.32
N LEU A 32 10.54 -10.11 -8.64
CA LEU A 32 11.66 -9.35 -9.21
C LEU A 32 11.61 -7.88 -8.81
N ASN A 33 10.45 -7.23 -8.95
CA ASN A 33 10.26 -5.82 -8.62
C ASN A 33 10.49 -5.58 -7.12
N ARG A 34 10.00 -6.50 -6.28
CA ARG A 34 10.22 -6.45 -4.82
C ARG A 34 11.70 -6.54 -4.47
N LYS A 35 12.46 -7.45 -5.12
CA LYS A 35 13.92 -7.55 -4.95
C LYS A 35 14.63 -6.26 -5.38
N THR A 36 14.24 -5.65 -6.49
CA THR A 36 14.81 -4.37 -6.93
C THR A 36 14.54 -3.26 -5.92
N LEU A 37 13.32 -3.15 -5.39
CA LEU A 37 12.98 -2.17 -4.35
C LEU A 37 13.80 -2.40 -3.07
N GLN A 38 13.96 -3.66 -2.63
CA GLN A 38 14.80 -3.99 -1.48
C GLN A 38 16.26 -3.58 -1.71
N ARG A 39 16.80 -3.75 -2.92
CA ARG A 39 18.16 -3.29 -3.26
C ARG A 39 18.26 -1.76 -3.18
N LEU A 40 17.28 -1.03 -3.69
CA LEU A 40 17.25 0.44 -3.61
C LEU A 40 17.24 0.92 -2.14
N VAL A 41 16.40 0.30 -1.31
CA VAL A 41 16.35 0.60 0.13
C VAL A 41 17.71 0.31 0.78
N LYS A 42 18.34 -0.83 0.45
CA LYS A 42 19.66 -1.20 0.97
C LYS A 42 20.77 -0.23 0.54
N THR A 43 20.74 0.24 -0.71
CA THR A 43 21.69 1.25 -1.18
C THR A 43 21.52 2.56 -0.43
N ALA A 44 20.27 2.99 -0.18
CA ALA A 44 20.01 4.17 0.62
C ALA A 44 20.51 4.03 2.07
N GLN A 45 20.25 2.88 2.70
CA GLN A 45 20.78 2.55 4.04
C GLN A 45 22.31 2.65 4.09
N ASN A 46 23.00 2.12 3.09
CA ASN A 46 24.46 2.18 3.02
C ASN A 46 24.98 3.62 2.88
N ILE A 47 24.27 4.47 2.12
CA ILE A 47 24.65 5.88 1.93
C ILE A 47 24.43 6.68 3.22
N THR A 48 23.29 6.49 3.88
CA THR A 48 22.93 7.24 5.09
C THR A 48 23.52 6.65 6.37
N ARG A 49 24.05 5.42 6.31
CA ARG A 49 24.50 4.61 7.46
C ARG A 49 23.43 4.45 8.54
N THR A 50 22.17 4.38 8.12
CA THR A 50 21.02 4.21 9.01
C THR A 50 20.16 3.05 8.54
N GLU A 51 19.61 2.28 9.48
CA GLU A 51 18.63 1.24 9.16
C GLU A 51 17.31 1.88 8.72
N LEU A 52 16.92 1.63 7.47
CA LEU A 52 15.58 1.95 6.95
C LEU A 52 14.70 0.71 7.14
N PRO A 53 13.53 0.79 7.78
CA PRO A 53 12.66 -0.38 7.93
C PRO A 53 12.24 -0.97 6.57
N SER A 54 11.66 -2.18 6.58
CA SER A 54 10.88 -2.76 5.48
C SER A 54 9.58 -1.98 5.20
N MET A 55 9.67 -0.64 5.21
CA MET A 55 8.60 0.33 5.21
C MET A 55 7.61 0.11 4.07
N MET A 56 8.03 -0.47 2.95
CA MET A 56 7.19 -0.59 1.76
C MET A 56 5.91 -1.41 1.99
N GLU A 57 5.97 -2.53 2.72
CA GLU A 57 4.77 -3.37 2.95
C GLU A 57 3.78 -2.72 3.91
N ASP A 58 4.29 -2.20 5.02
CA ASP A 58 3.48 -1.53 6.03
C ASP A 58 2.88 -0.23 5.47
N LEU A 59 3.69 0.54 4.74
CA LEU A 59 3.26 1.78 4.12
C LEU A 59 2.24 1.53 3.03
N TYR A 60 2.46 0.52 2.17
CA TYR A 60 1.47 0.12 1.18
C TYR A 60 0.15 -0.22 1.86
N SER A 61 0.16 -1.06 2.88
CA SER A 61 -1.03 -1.47 3.63
C SER A 61 -1.73 -0.28 4.29
N GLN A 62 -0.97 0.62 4.90
CA GLN A 62 -1.49 1.84 5.53
C GLN A 62 -2.13 2.79 4.50
N ARG A 63 -1.48 3.01 3.35
CA ARG A 63 -1.98 3.85 2.26
C ARG A 63 -3.22 3.23 1.61
N LEU A 64 -3.21 1.92 1.40
CA LEU A 64 -4.33 1.14 0.86
C LEU A 64 -5.55 1.29 1.77
N ARG A 65 -5.36 1.09 3.08
CA ARG A 65 -6.40 1.26 4.10
C ARG A 65 -6.93 2.70 4.14
N LYS A 66 -6.07 3.71 4.22
CA LYS A 66 -6.48 5.12 4.27
C LYS A 66 -7.30 5.51 3.03
N LYS A 67 -6.85 5.12 1.83
CA LYS A 67 -7.54 5.43 0.58
C LYS A 67 -8.90 4.72 0.51
N ALA A 68 -8.96 3.45 0.88
CA ALA A 68 -10.21 2.71 0.87
C ALA A 68 -11.21 3.24 1.90
N LEU A 69 -10.76 3.64 3.10
CA LEU A 69 -11.62 4.29 4.09
C LEU A 69 -12.23 5.60 3.58
N ARG A 70 -11.49 6.39 2.79
CA ARG A 70 -12.05 7.61 2.16
C ARG A 70 -13.19 7.26 1.19
N ILE A 71 -13.03 6.20 0.39
CA ILE A 71 -14.05 5.73 -0.55
C ILE A 71 -15.27 5.17 0.18
N ILE A 72 -15.05 4.39 1.26
CA ILE A 72 -16.12 3.83 2.07
C ILE A 72 -16.92 4.95 2.76
N LYS A 73 -16.24 5.99 3.25
CA LYS A 73 -16.88 7.13 3.93
C LYS A 73 -17.65 8.06 3.00
N ASP A 74 -17.37 8.07 1.70
CA ASP A 74 -18.01 8.94 0.72
C ASP A 74 -19.07 8.15 -0.10
N PRO A 75 -20.37 8.34 0.16
CA PRO A 75 -21.44 7.65 -0.57
C PRO A 75 -21.51 8.01 -2.05
N HIS A 76 -21.03 9.20 -2.44
CA HIS A 76 -21.05 9.69 -3.82
C HIS A 76 -19.85 9.20 -4.63
N HIS A 77 -18.85 8.61 -3.98
CA HIS A 77 -17.68 8.10 -4.67
C HIS A 77 -18.07 6.92 -5.60
N PRO A 78 -17.61 6.90 -6.87
CA PRO A 78 -18.00 5.86 -7.83
C PRO A 78 -17.63 4.44 -7.38
N GLY A 79 -16.53 4.31 -6.64
CA GLY A 79 -16.07 3.05 -6.05
C GLY A 79 -16.80 2.63 -4.77
N HIS A 80 -17.65 3.46 -4.16
CA HIS A 80 -18.32 3.16 -2.88
C HIS A 80 -19.12 1.87 -2.95
N LYS A 81 -19.89 1.68 -4.04
CA LYS A 81 -20.74 0.50 -4.27
C LYS A 81 -19.97 -0.82 -4.33
N LEU A 82 -18.65 -0.78 -4.55
CA LEU A 82 -17.79 -1.96 -4.60
C LEU A 82 -17.37 -2.43 -3.20
N PHE A 83 -17.41 -1.55 -2.19
CA PHE A 83 -17.16 -1.89 -0.79
C PHE A 83 -18.47 -2.24 -0.08
N ARG A 84 -19.10 -3.34 -0.49
CA ARG A 84 -20.34 -3.83 0.14
C ARG A 84 -20.02 -4.83 1.25
N LEU A 85 -20.51 -4.58 2.46
CA LEU A 85 -20.45 -5.54 3.56
C LEU A 85 -21.38 -6.75 3.30
N LEU A 86 -21.00 -7.91 3.82
CA LEU A 86 -21.91 -9.05 3.93
C LEU A 86 -22.95 -8.81 5.02
N PRO A 87 -24.08 -9.54 5.05
CA PRO A 87 -25.11 -9.39 6.09
C PRO A 87 -24.63 -9.55 7.54
N SER A 88 -23.44 -10.13 7.73
CA SER A 88 -22.79 -10.23 9.05
C SER A 88 -22.04 -8.97 9.48
N ASP A 89 -21.94 -7.96 8.61
CA ASP A 89 -21.19 -6.70 8.78
C ASP A 89 -19.70 -6.81 9.16
N ARG A 90 -19.15 -8.04 9.17
CA ARG A 90 -17.75 -8.29 9.55
C ARG A 90 -16.77 -8.28 8.39
N ARG A 91 -17.26 -8.52 7.17
CA ARG A 91 -16.42 -8.72 5.98
C ARG A 91 -17.02 -8.02 4.77
N TYR A 92 -16.15 -7.55 3.89
CA TYR A 92 -16.54 -7.04 2.58
C TYR A 92 -16.70 -8.18 1.58
N ARG A 93 -17.66 -8.02 0.67
CA ARG A 93 -17.87 -8.94 -0.45
C ARG A 93 -16.64 -8.95 -1.35
N SER A 94 -16.05 -10.13 -1.54
CA SER A 94 -14.91 -10.29 -2.44
C SER A 94 -15.32 -10.03 -3.90
N ILE A 95 -14.44 -9.39 -4.65
CA ILE A 95 -14.59 -9.20 -6.10
C ILE A 95 -14.01 -10.41 -6.80
N ARG A 96 -14.82 -11.07 -7.64
CA ARG A 96 -14.35 -12.16 -8.49
C ARG A 96 -13.43 -11.60 -9.57
N THR A 97 -12.18 -12.06 -9.62
CA THR A 97 -11.18 -11.62 -10.60
C THR A 97 -10.76 -12.79 -11.49
N LYS A 98 -10.83 -12.60 -12.81
CA LYS A 98 -10.39 -13.60 -13.80
C LYS A 98 -8.91 -13.48 -14.17
N THR A 99 -8.30 -12.32 -13.94
CA THR A 99 -6.92 -12.02 -14.28
C THR A 99 -6.15 -11.53 -13.07
N THR A 100 -4.85 -11.82 -13.01
CA THR A 100 -3.93 -11.30 -11.98
C THR A 100 -3.94 -9.78 -11.95
N ARG A 101 -3.90 -9.14 -13.13
CA ARG A 101 -3.97 -7.68 -13.26
C ARG A 101 -5.15 -7.05 -12.51
N LEU A 102 -6.36 -7.61 -12.65
CA LEU A 102 -7.52 -7.12 -11.89
C LEU A 102 -7.40 -7.50 -10.42
N GLY A 103 -7.00 -8.74 -10.13
CA GLY A 103 -6.77 -9.25 -8.77
C GLY A 103 -5.81 -8.38 -7.96
N ASP A 104 -4.81 -7.80 -8.61
CA ASP A 104 -3.74 -7.02 -8.01
C ASP A 104 -3.98 -5.51 -8.04
N SER A 105 -5.09 -5.10 -8.63
CA SER A 105 -5.52 -3.71 -8.61
C SER A 105 -5.97 -3.28 -7.21
N PHE A 106 -6.11 -1.97 -7.03
CA PHE A 106 -6.39 -1.33 -5.75
C PHE A 106 -7.60 -1.92 -5.00
N ILE A 107 -8.77 -2.04 -5.65
CA ILE A 107 -10.03 -2.39 -4.94
C ILE A 107 -10.01 -3.84 -4.44
N PRO A 108 -9.70 -4.86 -5.27
CA PRO A 108 -9.63 -6.24 -4.78
C PRO A 108 -8.56 -6.44 -3.69
N GLN A 109 -7.41 -5.78 -3.81
CA GLN A 109 -6.37 -5.79 -2.76
C GLN A 109 -6.87 -5.14 -1.46
N ALA A 110 -7.57 -4.00 -1.53
CA ALA A 110 -8.11 -3.33 -0.36
C ALA A 110 -9.14 -4.20 0.37
N ILE A 111 -10.07 -4.83 -0.36
CA ILE A 111 -11.07 -5.74 0.21
C ILE A 111 -10.38 -6.94 0.87
N ARG A 112 -9.36 -7.54 0.25
CA ARG A 112 -8.57 -8.61 0.88
C ARG A 112 -7.91 -8.14 2.16
N LEU A 113 -7.29 -6.96 2.17
CA LEU A 113 -6.66 -6.39 3.37
C LEU A 113 -7.67 -6.24 4.52
N PHE A 114 -8.87 -5.70 4.26
CA PHE A 114 -9.90 -5.59 5.31
C PHE A 114 -10.45 -6.94 5.78
N ASN A 115 -10.57 -7.92 4.88
CA ASN A 115 -11.08 -9.23 5.22
C ASN A 115 -10.09 -10.09 6.02
N VAL A 116 -8.78 -9.89 5.82
CA VAL A 116 -7.72 -10.55 6.62
C VAL A 116 -7.55 -9.87 7.98
N CYS A 117 -7.69 -8.56 8.04
CA CYS A 117 -7.48 -7.75 9.25
C CYS A 117 -8.76 -7.59 10.11
N ALA A 118 -9.82 -8.36 9.86
CA ALA A 118 -11.12 -8.18 10.50
C ALA A 118 -11.12 -8.53 12.01
N SER A 119 -10.85 -7.52 12.84
CA SER A 119 -11.90 -6.96 13.71
C SER A 119 -12.14 -5.53 13.25
N ILE A 120 -13.21 -5.32 12.49
CA ILE A 120 -13.76 -3.99 12.24
C ILE A 120 -14.61 -3.71 13.48
N THR A 121 -14.01 -3.04 14.47
CA THR A 121 -14.74 -2.40 15.57
C THR A 121 -14.90 -0.92 15.23
#